data_AF-A0A498LYG2-F1
#
_entry.id   AF-A0A498LYG2-F1
#
_cell.length_a   1.000
_cell.length_b   1.000
_cell.length_c   1.000
_cell.angle_alpha   90.00
_cell.angle_beta   90.00
_cell.angle_gamma   90.00
#
_symmetry.space_group_name_H-M   'P 1'
#
loop_
_entity.id
_entity.type
_entity.pdbx_description
1 polymer ?
#
loop_
_entity_poly.entity_id
_entity_poly.type
_entity_poly.pdbx_seq_one_letter_code
_entity_poly.pdbx_strand_id
1 'polypeptide(L)'
;MSASKPQQRDEVRIKHSLNKNEKAFVARRRNTVLQCLQKFNIHCSQDKVPNIALLGSGGGQRAMVGLLGSLVQLDKAGLLDCILYLSGVSGSTWCMASLYKEPDWSTKLETVKDKIIKRLSGEGVNWKDAFAKLRKYYYGKDFFSLTDVWAAMFVTSFVKEIDEGTLTDEWKKHSKDPFPIYTVIDKHCKQSEEGDPWFEINPYEAGYSLTGAFVDASNFGSQFHKGSKKTHQNVLDMLYLQAVCSSALADGEEIWKWIKGPNSQSIEEYYQVLMDLVDMNLAVLEGTSTTDISALDQSIKTTLNDISGGEGQPLCKAFCLGASADLKADKQYMTQYTIDVCNQFVKLKLDFWPFDQIDSWRKNHRTSNLPYSPERVAELVDVAGKNISNNKEKLLEQIRAAAEAK
;
A
#
# COMPACT_ATOMS: atom_id res chain seq x y z
N MET A 1 -49.65 0.25 21.71
CA MET A 1 -48.87 0.40 20.47
C MET A 1 -47.41 0.18 20.82
N SER A 2 -46.83 -0.96 20.43
CA SER A 2 -45.43 -1.27 20.71
C SER A 2 -44.56 -0.43 19.79
N ALA A 3 -43.77 0.48 20.34
CA ALA A 3 -42.76 1.21 19.60
C ALA A 3 -41.78 0.21 18.99
N SER A 4 -41.74 0.15 17.66
CA SER A 4 -40.74 -0.60 16.92
C SER A 4 -39.36 -0.09 17.32
N LYS A 5 -38.52 -0.99 17.87
CA LYS A 5 -37.08 -0.73 18.04
C LYS A 5 -36.51 -0.22 16.70
N PRO A 6 -35.60 0.77 16.69
CA PRO A 6 -34.92 1.14 15.47
C PRO A 6 -34.22 -0.11 14.95
N GLN A 7 -34.60 -0.52 13.74
CA GLN A 7 -33.95 -1.61 13.02
C GLN A 7 -32.47 -1.23 12.91
N GLN A 8 -31.63 -1.92 13.68
CA GLN A 8 -30.19 -1.78 13.64
C GLN A 8 -29.80 -2.08 12.19
N ARG A 9 -29.50 -1.06 11.40
CA ARG A 9 -29.14 -1.23 9.99
C ARG A 9 -27.92 -2.13 9.98
N ASP A 10 -28.02 -3.28 9.32
CA ASP A 10 -26.85 -4.11 9.04
C ASP A 10 -25.82 -3.21 8.34
N GLU A 11 -24.67 -3.00 9.00
CA GLU A 11 -23.60 -2.14 8.48
C GLU A 11 -22.83 -2.85 7.36
N VAL A 12 -23.04 -4.16 7.21
CA VAL A 12 -22.61 -4.96 6.07
C VAL A 12 -23.75 -5.10 5.06
N ARG A 13 -23.52 -4.58 3.85
CA ARG A 13 -24.40 -4.72 2.68
C ARG A 13 -24.19 -6.10 2.05
N ILE A 14 -25.24 -6.93 1.98
CA ILE A 14 -25.22 -8.22 1.26
C ILE A 14 -26.03 -8.09 -0.04
N LYS A 15 -25.36 -7.82 -1.15
CA LYS A 15 -25.99 -7.73 -2.49
C LYS A 15 -24.95 -7.80 -3.62
N HIS A 16 -25.27 -8.49 -4.71
CA HIS A 16 -24.41 -8.53 -5.92
C HIS A 16 -24.50 -7.31 -6.84
N SER A 17 -25.48 -6.43 -6.62
CA SER A 17 -25.61 -5.22 -7.45
C SER A 17 -24.71 -4.11 -6.93
N LEU A 18 -24.15 -3.30 -7.84
CA LEU A 18 -23.36 -2.11 -7.51
C LEU A 18 -23.99 -1.22 -6.44
N ASN A 19 -23.13 -0.56 -5.66
CA ASN A 19 -23.51 0.51 -4.74
C ASN A 19 -24.37 1.57 -5.45
N LYS A 20 -25.31 2.20 -4.74
CA LYS A 20 -26.16 3.25 -5.32
C LYS A 20 -25.33 4.45 -5.82
N ASN A 21 -24.28 4.81 -5.08
CA ASN A 21 -23.41 5.92 -5.44
C ASN A 21 -22.55 5.57 -6.66
N GLU A 22 -22.09 4.32 -6.76
CA GLU A 22 -21.38 3.83 -7.94
C GLU A 22 -22.27 3.79 -9.17
N LYS A 23 -23.52 3.31 -9.06
CA LYS A 23 -24.49 3.37 -10.17
C LYS A 23 -24.69 4.79 -10.68
N ALA A 24 -24.81 5.75 -9.76
CA ALA A 24 -24.94 7.16 -10.10
C ALA A 24 -23.66 7.69 -10.78
N PHE A 25 -22.47 7.28 -10.31
CA PHE A 25 -21.21 7.60 -10.95
C PHE A 25 -21.15 7.04 -12.38
N VAL A 26 -21.45 5.76 -12.58
CA VAL A 26 -21.44 5.10 -13.89
C VAL A 26 -22.37 5.80 -14.87
N ALA A 27 -23.59 6.15 -14.45
CA ALA A 27 -24.53 6.89 -15.27
C ALA A 27 -23.97 8.24 -15.75
N ARG A 28 -23.30 8.99 -14.85
CA ARG A 28 -22.66 10.27 -15.20
C ARG A 28 -21.45 10.08 -16.11
N ARG A 29 -20.54 9.17 -15.76
CA ARG A 29 -19.29 8.93 -16.50
C ARG A 29 -19.55 8.39 -17.90
N ARG A 30 -20.60 7.60 -18.12
CA ARG A 30 -21.01 7.14 -19.45
C ARG A 30 -21.36 8.29 -20.40
N ASN A 31 -21.84 9.43 -19.91
CA ASN A 31 -22.01 10.63 -20.75
C ASN A 31 -20.65 11.16 -21.24
N THR A 32 -19.64 11.21 -20.36
CA THR A 32 -18.27 11.60 -20.74
C THR A 32 -17.67 10.63 -21.74
N VAL A 33 -17.85 9.32 -21.53
CA VAL A 33 -17.40 8.28 -22.47
C VAL A 33 -18.07 8.47 -23.83
N LEU A 34 -19.40 8.69 -23.87
CA LEU A 34 -20.10 8.96 -25.12
C LEU A 34 -19.52 10.16 -25.87
N GLN A 35 -19.27 11.27 -25.17
CA GLN A 35 -18.64 12.46 -25.76
C GLN A 35 -17.22 12.16 -26.27
N CYS A 36 -16.44 11.34 -25.56
CA CYS A 36 -15.13 10.87 -26.00
C CYS A 36 -15.25 10.06 -27.31
N LEU A 37 -16.17 9.08 -27.36
CA LEU A 37 -16.39 8.22 -28.54
C LEU A 37 -16.80 9.01 -29.78
N GLN A 38 -17.64 10.04 -29.61
CA GLN A 38 -18.05 10.92 -30.69
C GLN A 38 -16.87 11.65 -31.36
N LYS A 39 -15.83 12.02 -30.59
CA LYS A 39 -14.60 12.64 -31.14
C LYS A 39 -13.84 11.70 -32.09
N PHE A 40 -14.05 10.39 -31.98
CA PHE A 40 -13.45 9.36 -32.84
C PHE A 40 -14.42 8.81 -33.90
N ASN A 41 -15.53 9.50 -34.16
CA ASN A 41 -16.59 9.05 -35.08
C ASN A 41 -17.15 7.66 -34.72
N ILE A 42 -17.18 7.32 -33.43
CA ILE A 42 -17.84 6.11 -32.92
C ILE A 42 -19.20 6.54 -32.37
N HIS A 43 -20.25 6.29 -33.16
CA HIS A 43 -21.62 6.68 -32.81
C HIS A 43 -22.35 5.52 -32.13
N CYS A 44 -22.82 5.75 -30.90
CA CYS A 44 -23.70 4.83 -30.19
C CYS A 44 -24.72 5.62 -29.36
N SER A 45 -25.85 4.99 -29.01
CA SER A 45 -26.80 5.56 -28.06
C SER A 45 -26.29 5.41 -26.62
N GLN A 46 -26.83 6.21 -25.70
CA GLN A 46 -26.37 6.26 -24.30
C GLN A 46 -26.42 4.89 -23.59
N ASP A 47 -27.41 4.07 -23.91
CA ASP A 47 -27.58 2.69 -23.41
C ASP A 47 -26.54 1.71 -24.00
N LYS A 48 -26.06 1.98 -25.22
CA LYS A 48 -25.06 1.17 -25.93
C LYS A 48 -23.61 1.53 -25.64
N VAL A 49 -23.35 2.63 -24.92
CA VAL A 49 -21.98 3.00 -24.51
C VAL A 49 -21.27 1.79 -23.84
N PRO A 50 -20.07 1.39 -24.31
CA PRO A 50 -19.31 0.32 -23.69
C PRO A 50 -18.76 0.75 -22.32
N ASN A 51 -18.67 -0.19 -21.39
CA ASN A 51 -17.97 0.04 -20.12
C ASN A 51 -16.52 -0.37 -20.32
N ILE A 52 -15.61 0.61 -20.40
CA ILE A 52 -14.19 0.36 -20.67
C ILE A 52 -13.43 0.49 -19.35
N ALA A 53 -12.65 -0.53 -19.00
CA ALA A 53 -11.80 -0.55 -17.82
C ALA A 53 -10.32 -0.60 -18.21
N LEU A 54 -9.49 0.20 -17.55
CA LEU A 54 -8.03 0.10 -17.62
C LEU A 54 -7.54 -0.69 -16.41
N LEU A 55 -6.73 -1.73 -16.65
CA LEU A 55 -6.25 -2.66 -15.62
C LEU A 55 -4.72 -2.54 -15.47
N GLY A 56 -4.28 -2.07 -14.30
CA GLY A 56 -2.88 -1.95 -13.94
C GLY A 56 -2.35 -3.21 -13.25
N SER A 57 -1.37 -3.87 -13.86
CA SER A 57 -0.72 -5.06 -13.31
C SER A 57 0.27 -4.74 -12.17
N GLY A 58 0.64 -5.76 -11.39
CA GLY A 58 1.65 -5.60 -10.33
C GLY A 58 3.08 -5.52 -10.85
N GLY A 59 4.01 -5.18 -9.95
CA GLY A 59 5.44 -5.10 -10.27
C GLY A 59 6.17 -3.89 -9.68
N GLY A 60 5.83 -3.52 -8.45
CA GLY A 60 6.48 -2.43 -7.71
C GLY A 60 6.53 -1.11 -8.48
N GLN A 61 7.63 -0.36 -8.33
CA GLN A 61 7.74 0.97 -8.93
C GLN A 61 7.73 0.93 -10.46
N ARG A 62 8.03 -0.22 -11.08
CA ARG A 62 7.93 -0.38 -12.54
C ARG A 62 6.47 -0.29 -12.98
N ALA A 63 5.59 -0.99 -12.29
CA ALA A 63 4.17 -0.95 -12.56
C ALA A 63 3.58 0.43 -12.26
N MET A 64 4.07 1.11 -11.21
CA MET A 64 3.69 2.48 -10.90
C MET A 64 4.01 3.44 -12.05
N VAL A 65 5.27 3.49 -12.47
CA VAL A 65 5.73 4.42 -13.52
C VAL A 65 5.19 4.01 -14.89
N GLY A 66 5.09 2.70 -15.16
CA GLY A 66 4.49 2.18 -16.38
C GLY A 66 3.03 2.57 -16.54
N LEU A 67 2.22 2.43 -15.48
CA LEU A 67 0.82 2.86 -15.51
C LEU A 67 0.72 4.38 -15.74
N LEU A 68 1.56 5.18 -15.08
CA LEU A 68 1.61 6.62 -15.28
C LEU A 68 1.89 6.98 -16.76
N GLY A 69 2.90 6.35 -17.38
CA GLY A 69 3.21 6.57 -18.80
C GLY A 69 2.08 6.15 -19.74
N SER A 70 1.42 5.02 -19.47
CA SER A 70 0.26 4.58 -20.25
C SER A 70 -0.92 5.57 -20.13
N LEU A 71 -1.21 6.08 -18.93
CA LEU A 71 -2.26 7.08 -18.71
C LEU A 71 -1.96 8.39 -19.44
N VAL A 72 -0.72 8.88 -19.35
CA VAL A 72 -0.26 10.09 -20.07
C VAL A 72 -0.46 9.91 -21.57
N GLN A 73 -0.11 8.75 -22.11
CA GLN A 73 -0.28 8.52 -23.55
C GLN A 73 -1.75 8.33 -23.94
N LEU A 74 -2.59 7.73 -23.08
CA LEU A 74 -4.03 7.68 -23.31
C LEU A 74 -4.65 9.07 -23.37
N ASP A 75 -4.21 9.98 -22.50
CA ASP A 75 -4.64 11.38 -22.52
C ASP A 75 -4.22 12.09 -23.81
N LYS A 76 -2.94 12.01 -24.19
CA LYS A 76 -2.44 12.53 -25.47
C LYS A 76 -3.16 11.94 -26.69
N ALA A 77 -3.56 10.68 -26.62
CA ALA A 77 -4.31 10.02 -27.68
C ALA A 77 -5.79 10.43 -27.71
N GLY A 78 -6.28 11.16 -26.71
CA GLY A 78 -7.68 11.55 -26.53
C GLY A 78 -8.58 10.44 -25.99
N LEU A 79 -8.00 9.33 -25.51
CA LEU A 79 -8.70 8.10 -25.11
C LEU A 79 -8.94 7.98 -23.60
N LEU A 80 -8.31 8.82 -22.77
CA LEU A 80 -8.45 8.72 -21.31
C LEU A 80 -9.90 8.91 -20.84
N ASP A 81 -10.65 9.83 -21.46
CA ASP A 81 -12.05 10.08 -21.14
C ASP A 81 -12.99 8.92 -21.49
N CYS A 82 -12.53 7.99 -22.33
CA CYS A 82 -13.28 6.80 -22.67
C CYS A 82 -13.19 5.73 -21.57
N ILE A 83 -12.28 5.87 -20.58
CA ILE A 83 -12.13 4.94 -19.46
C ILE A 83 -13.18 5.23 -18.38
N LEU A 84 -13.96 4.19 -18.03
CA LEU A 84 -14.94 4.21 -16.95
C LEU A 84 -14.30 3.81 -15.61
N TYR A 85 -13.57 2.70 -15.59
CA TYR A 85 -12.92 2.15 -14.39
C TYR A 85 -11.40 2.13 -14.56
N LEU A 86 -10.68 2.51 -13.51
CA LEU A 86 -9.25 2.31 -13.38
C LEU A 86 -9.01 1.36 -12.21
N SER A 87 -8.60 0.13 -12.50
CA SER A 87 -8.30 -0.87 -11.48
C SER A 87 -6.82 -1.20 -11.45
N GLY A 88 -6.28 -1.53 -10.27
CA GLY A 88 -4.88 -1.91 -10.15
C GLY A 88 -4.57 -2.82 -8.96
N VAL A 89 -3.49 -3.59 -9.12
CA VAL A 89 -2.86 -4.40 -8.07
C VAL A 89 -1.43 -3.92 -7.81
N SER A 90 -0.92 -4.12 -6.59
CA SER A 90 0.49 -3.88 -6.24
C SER A 90 0.99 -2.52 -6.73
N GLY A 91 2.12 -2.43 -7.41
CA GLY A 91 2.72 -1.17 -7.84
C GLY A 91 1.82 -0.21 -8.63
N SER A 92 0.83 -0.71 -9.38
CA SER A 92 -0.14 0.16 -10.05
C SER A 92 -1.01 0.94 -9.06
N THR A 93 -1.29 0.40 -7.87
CA THR A 93 -2.04 1.13 -6.83
C THR A 93 -1.25 2.29 -6.27
N TRP A 94 0.09 2.25 -6.32
CA TRP A 94 0.93 3.37 -5.91
C TRP A 94 0.79 4.57 -6.85
N CYS A 95 0.66 4.29 -8.16
CA CYS A 95 0.37 5.30 -9.17
C CYS A 95 -1.03 5.86 -8.96
N MET A 96 -2.04 4.98 -8.80
CA MET A 96 -3.41 5.41 -8.53
C MET A 96 -3.49 6.29 -7.28
N ALA A 97 -2.92 5.89 -6.15
CA ALA A 97 -2.88 6.71 -4.94
C ALA A 97 -2.27 8.11 -5.19
N SER A 98 -1.17 8.18 -5.94
CA SER A 98 -0.54 9.46 -6.29
C SER A 98 -1.42 10.34 -7.20
N LEU A 99 -2.21 9.73 -8.10
CA LEU A 99 -3.11 10.44 -9.01
C LEU A 99 -4.36 10.95 -8.28
N TYR A 100 -5.03 10.07 -7.52
CA TYR A 100 -6.27 10.40 -6.82
C TYR A 100 -6.07 11.29 -5.58
N LYS A 101 -4.83 11.65 -5.24
CA LYS A 101 -4.53 12.74 -4.31
C LYS A 101 -4.81 14.12 -4.92
N GLU A 102 -4.81 14.22 -6.24
CA GLU A 102 -5.02 15.46 -6.97
C GLU A 102 -6.45 15.50 -7.54
N PRO A 103 -7.30 16.45 -7.12
CA PRO A 103 -8.67 16.58 -7.64
C PRO A 103 -8.70 16.72 -9.16
N ASP A 104 -9.61 16.00 -9.83
CA ASP A 104 -9.78 15.99 -11.29
C ASP A 104 -8.44 15.85 -12.05
N TRP A 105 -7.58 14.94 -11.59
CA TRP A 105 -6.21 14.76 -12.10
C TRP A 105 -6.17 14.51 -13.60
N SER A 106 -7.19 13.85 -14.16
CA SER A 106 -7.25 13.51 -15.58
C SER A 106 -7.28 14.75 -16.47
N THR A 107 -7.76 15.89 -15.96
CA THR A 107 -7.82 17.16 -16.72
C THR A 107 -6.49 17.92 -16.73
N LYS A 108 -5.55 17.52 -15.87
CA LYS A 108 -4.25 18.18 -15.65
C LYS A 108 -3.13 17.15 -15.53
N LEU A 109 -3.25 16.04 -16.26
CA LEU A 109 -2.40 14.85 -16.08
C LEU A 109 -0.93 15.15 -16.33
N GLU A 110 -0.58 16.02 -17.28
CA GLU A 110 0.83 16.42 -17.49
C GLU A 110 1.43 17.09 -16.26
N THR A 111 0.72 18.03 -15.63
CA THR A 111 1.16 18.68 -14.39
C THR A 111 1.26 17.69 -13.23
N VAL A 112 0.31 16.77 -13.12
CA VAL A 112 0.32 15.73 -12.07
C VAL A 112 1.47 14.75 -12.29
N LYS A 113 1.71 14.33 -13.54
CA LYS A 113 2.84 13.49 -13.94
C LYS A 113 4.16 14.16 -13.57
N ASP A 114 4.34 15.45 -13.87
CA ASP A 114 5.56 16.19 -13.53
C ASP A 114 5.79 16.27 -12.01
N LYS A 115 4.73 16.49 -11.22
CA LYS A 115 4.81 16.42 -9.75
C LYS A 115 5.26 15.03 -9.26
N ILE A 116 4.65 13.97 -9.80
CA ILE A 116 4.99 12.59 -9.43
C ILE A 116 6.44 12.27 -9.82
N ILE A 117 6.86 12.58 -11.04
CA ILE A 117 8.25 12.35 -11.49
C ILE A 117 9.23 13.15 -10.64
N LYS A 118 8.95 14.43 -10.38
CA LYS A 118 9.80 15.26 -9.51
C LYS A 118 9.95 14.65 -8.12
N ARG A 119 8.87 14.14 -7.54
CA ARG A 119 8.90 13.42 -6.24
C ARG A 119 9.75 12.16 -6.33
N LEU A 120 9.52 11.32 -7.35
CA LEU A 120 10.27 10.06 -7.54
C LEU A 120 11.76 10.29 -7.82
N SER A 121 12.12 11.42 -8.45
CA SER A 121 13.51 11.82 -8.70
C SER A 121 14.16 12.56 -7.54
N GLY A 122 13.36 13.06 -6.59
CA GLY A 122 13.83 13.82 -5.43
C GLY A 122 14.36 12.96 -4.29
N GLU A 123 14.60 13.59 -3.15
CA GLU A 123 15.00 12.91 -1.92
C GLU A 123 13.89 11.96 -1.43
N GLY A 124 14.30 10.84 -0.84
CA GLY A 124 13.36 9.90 -0.21
C GLY A 124 12.77 10.46 1.08
N VAL A 125 11.78 9.77 1.62
CA VAL A 125 11.26 10.06 2.96
C VAL A 125 12.37 9.90 3.98
N ASN A 126 12.53 10.89 4.87
CA ASN A 126 13.53 10.82 5.93
C ASN A 126 13.23 9.61 6.85
N TRP A 127 14.27 8.86 7.22
CA TRP A 127 14.15 7.72 8.12
C TRP A 127 13.46 8.06 9.45
N LYS A 128 13.69 9.26 10.00
CA LYS A 128 12.99 9.72 11.22
C LYS A 128 11.48 9.83 11.01
N ASP A 129 11.05 10.28 9.84
CA ASP A 129 9.62 10.42 9.50
C ASP A 129 9.00 9.04 9.22
N ALA A 130 9.72 8.15 8.53
CA ALA A 130 9.32 6.76 8.35
C ALA A 130 9.15 6.05 9.71
N PHE A 131 10.09 6.22 10.65
CA PHE A 131 10.00 5.69 12.01
C PHE A 131 8.90 6.36 12.84
N ALA A 132 8.70 7.66 12.69
CA ALA A 132 7.59 8.35 13.33
C ALA A 132 6.25 7.78 12.85
N LYS A 133 6.13 7.51 11.55
CA LYS A 133 4.95 6.87 10.96
C LYS A 133 4.75 5.45 11.46
N LEU A 134 5.83 4.66 11.53
CA LEU A 134 5.78 3.30 12.07
C LEU A 134 5.33 3.28 13.54
N ARG A 135 5.89 4.18 14.38
CA ARG A 135 5.45 4.36 15.77
C ARG A 135 3.98 4.76 15.85
N LYS A 136 3.52 5.66 14.98
CA LYS A 136 2.10 6.06 14.91
C LYS A 136 1.20 4.86 14.59
N TYR A 137 1.61 3.95 13.69
CA TYR A 137 0.87 2.71 13.46
C TYR A 137 0.88 1.78 14.68
N TYR A 138 2.05 1.59 15.30
CA TYR A 138 2.18 0.71 16.47
C TYR A 138 1.30 1.13 17.64
N TYR A 139 1.22 2.43 17.94
CA TYR A 139 0.41 2.94 19.06
C TYR A 139 -1.03 3.29 18.67
N GLY A 140 -1.32 3.49 17.38
CA GLY A 140 -2.60 4.04 16.91
C GLY A 140 -3.56 3.03 16.29
N LYS A 141 -3.15 1.76 16.11
CA LYS A 141 -3.99 0.70 15.54
C LYS A 141 -4.29 -0.39 16.56
N ASP A 142 -5.50 -0.91 16.51
CA ASP A 142 -5.88 -2.08 17.32
C ASP A 142 -5.08 -3.34 16.90
N PHE A 143 -4.69 -3.41 15.63
CA PHE A 143 -3.87 -4.49 15.07
C PHE A 143 -2.69 -3.92 14.30
N PHE A 144 -1.49 -4.21 14.79
CA PHE A 144 -0.23 -3.94 14.11
C PHE A 144 0.29 -5.23 13.46
N SER A 145 0.80 -5.13 12.24
CA SER A 145 1.22 -6.26 11.41
C SER A 145 2.48 -5.93 10.61
N LEU A 146 3.07 -6.95 9.98
CA LEU A 146 4.17 -6.75 9.04
C LEU A 146 3.79 -5.85 7.84
N THR A 147 2.50 -5.72 7.51
CA THR A 147 2.03 -4.77 6.51
C THR A 147 2.25 -3.32 6.95
N ASP A 148 2.23 -3.03 8.25
CA ASP A 148 2.51 -1.69 8.79
C ASP A 148 3.99 -1.32 8.68
N VAL A 149 4.87 -2.30 8.93
CA VAL A 149 6.32 -2.17 8.69
C VAL A 149 6.56 -1.99 7.19
N TRP A 150 5.96 -2.82 6.34
CA TRP A 150 6.03 -2.71 4.89
C TRP A 150 5.57 -1.34 4.39
N ALA A 151 4.48 -0.81 4.94
CA ALA A 151 3.96 0.51 4.62
C ALA A 151 4.99 1.60 4.95
N ALA A 152 5.44 1.68 6.19
CA ALA A 152 6.28 2.78 6.67
C ALA A 152 7.72 2.71 6.13
N MET A 153 8.24 1.50 5.87
CA MET A 153 9.65 1.28 5.52
C MET A 153 9.86 0.99 4.04
N PHE A 154 9.05 0.10 3.46
CA PHE A 154 9.23 -0.32 2.07
C PHE A 154 8.51 0.62 1.11
N VAL A 155 7.19 0.79 1.23
CA VAL A 155 6.39 1.59 0.27
C VAL A 155 6.90 3.04 0.20
N THR A 156 7.19 3.67 1.34
CA THR A 156 7.74 5.03 1.40
C THR A 156 9.06 5.19 0.66
N SER A 157 9.93 4.16 0.63
CA SER A 157 11.22 4.20 -0.08
C SER A 157 11.06 4.22 -1.60
N PHE A 158 10.01 3.57 -2.13
CA PHE A 158 9.73 3.51 -3.57
C PHE A 158 8.84 4.66 -4.05
N VAL A 159 7.81 5.01 -3.26
CA VAL A 159 6.87 6.08 -3.61
C VAL A 159 7.43 7.46 -3.26
N LYS A 160 8.41 7.51 -2.34
CA LYS A 160 9.02 8.73 -1.79
C LYS A 160 7.99 9.67 -1.16
N GLU A 161 7.02 9.11 -0.46
CA GLU A 161 5.95 9.84 0.20
C GLU A 161 5.38 9.08 1.40
N ILE A 162 4.95 9.82 2.44
CA ILE A 162 4.03 9.32 3.47
C ILE A 162 2.66 9.95 3.17
N ASP A 163 1.75 9.16 2.60
CA ASP A 163 0.41 9.65 2.28
C ASP A 163 -0.58 9.32 3.41
N GLU A 164 -0.82 10.29 4.29
CA GLU A 164 -1.75 10.15 5.42
C GLU A 164 -3.21 10.47 5.07
N GLY A 165 -3.51 10.85 3.82
CA GLY A 165 -4.90 11.04 3.37
C GLY A 165 -5.67 9.73 3.35
N THR A 166 -7.00 9.80 3.34
CA THR A 166 -7.86 8.62 3.22
C THR A 166 -8.43 8.47 1.81
N LEU A 167 -8.84 7.25 1.47
CA LEU A 167 -9.53 6.95 0.20
C LEU A 167 -10.80 7.80 -0.01
N THR A 168 -11.40 8.29 1.07
CA THR A 168 -12.68 9.01 1.04
C THR A 168 -12.55 10.53 1.07
N ASP A 169 -11.43 11.09 1.55
CA ASP A 169 -11.28 12.52 1.85
C ASP A 169 -11.51 13.40 0.63
N GLU A 170 -10.94 12.98 -0.49
CA GLU A 170 -10.90 13.79 -1.72
C GLU A 170 -11.88 13.30 -2.78
N TRP A 171 -12.53 12.13 -2.59
CA TRP A 171 -13.35 11.48 -3.62
C TRP A 171 -14.44 12.39 -4.23
N LYS A 172 -15.06 13.26 -3.42
CA LYS A 172 -16.09 14.20 -3.89
C LYS A 172 -15.58 15.20 -4.92
N LYS A 173 -14.27 15.42 -5.00
CA LYS A 173 -13.60 16.35 -5.92
C LYS A 173 -13.15 15.69 -7.23
N HIS A 174 -13.47 14.39 -7.44
CA HIS A 174 -13.15 13.65 -8.67
C HIS A 174 -14.41 13.49 -9.52
N SER A 175 -14.79 14.56 -10.21
CA SER A 175 -15.94 14.58 -11.12
C SER A 175 -15.57 14.13 -12.54
N LYS A 176 -14.29 14.23 -12.89
CA LYS A 176 -13.75 13.98 -14.23
C LYS A 176 -12.89 12.73 -14.35
N ASP A 177 -12.53 12.10 -13.25
CA ASP A 177 -11.61 10.96 -13.27
C ASP A 177 -12.36 9.63 -13.47
N PRO A 178 -11.68 8.57 -13.99
CA PRO A 178 -12.21 7.20 -13.93
C PRO A 178 -12.51 6.75 -12.50
N PHE A 179 -13.37 5.75 -12.31
CA PHE A 179 -13.64 5.19 -10.98
C PHE A 179 -12.48 4.30 -10.52
N PRO A 180 -11.83 4.59 -9.37
CA PRO A 180 -10.72 3.79 -8.88
C PRO A 180 -11.20 2.52 -8.19
N ILE A 181 -10.59 1.38 -8.53
CA ILE A 181 -10.79 0.10 -7.85
C ILE A 181 -9.43 -0.48 -7.44
N TYR A 182 -9.18 -0.54 -6.14
CA TYR A 182 -8.02 -1.17 -5.55
C TYR A 182 -8.35 -2.62 -5.22
N THR A 183 -7.46 -3.56 -5.56
CA THR A 183 -7.73 -4.98 -5.38
C THR A 183 -6.66 -5.66 -4.53
N VAL A 184 -7.10 -6.53 -3.63
CA VAL A 184 -6.27 -7.29 -2.68
C VAL A 184 -6.69 -8.75 -2.76
N ILE A 185 -5.76 -9.65 -2.45
CA ILE A 185 -6.02 -11.09 -2.38
C ILE A 185 -6.09 -11.49 -0.91
N ASP A 186 -7.19 -12.11 -0.52
CA ASP A 186 -7.30 -12.82 0.76
C ASP A 186 -6.50 -14.13 0.69
N LYS A 187 -5.42 -14.19 1.48
CA LYS A 187 -4.53 -15.35 1.54
C LYS A 187 -5.24 -16.60 2.03
N HIS A 188 -6.14 -16.49 3.00
CA HIS A 188 -6.86 -17.63 3.56
C HIS A 188 -7.81 -18.22 2.53
N CYS A 189 -8.64 -17.39 1.87
CA CYS A 189 -9.52 -17.84 0.78
C CYS A 189 -8.71 -18.52 -0.33
N LYS A 190 -7.59 -17.91 -0.75
CA LYS A 190 -6.72 -18.46 -1.80
C LYS A 190 -6.14 -19.83 -1.42
N GLN A 191 -5.72 -20.01 -0.17
CA GLN A 191 -5.13 -21.28 0.30
C GLN A 191 -6.16 -22.37 0.52
N SER A 192 -7.38 -22.00 0.93
CA SER A 192 -8.46 -22.95 1.16
C SER A 192 -9.10 -23.51 -0.12
N GLU A 193 -8.84 -22.90 -1.29
CA GLU A 193 -9.59 -23.12 -2.54
C GLU A 193 -11.11 -22.89 -2.41
N GLU A 194 -11.58 -22.38 -1.27
CA GLU A 194 -12.97 -22.04 -1.00
C GLU A 194 -13.23 -20.56 -1.31
N GLY A 195 -14.06 -20.31 -2.32
CA GLY A 195 -14.54 -18.97 -2.67
C GLY A 195 -13.61 -18.15 -3.56
N ASP A 196 -14.03 -16.91 -3.81
CA ASP A 196 -13.26 -15.93 -4.58
C ASP A 196 -12.30 -15.19 -3.62
N PRO A 197 -10.97 -15.29 -3.83
CA PRO A 197 -10.01 -14.63 -2.97
C PRO A 197 -9.91 -13.12 -3.21
N TRP A 198 -10.60 -12.57 -4.21
CA TRP A 198 -10.53 -11.15 -4.53
C TRP A 198 -11.35 -10.31 -3.54
N PHE A 199 -10.65 -9.38 -2.90
CA PHE A 199 -11.22 -8.32 -2.09
C PHE A 199 -11.08 -6.99 -2.83
N GLU A 200 -12.21 -6.32 -3.03
CA GLU A 200 -12.29 -5.03 -3.71
C GLU A 200 -12.36 -3.89 -2.71
N ILE A 201 -11.65 -2.80 -2.99
CA ILE A 201 -11.68 -1.55 -2.21
C ILE A 201 -11.87 -0.40 -3.18
N ASN A 202 -12.94 0.37 -3.01
CA ASN A 202 -13.22 1.57 -3.78
C ASN A 202 -13.71 2.70 -2.86
N PRO A 203 -13.87 3.95 -3.35
CA PRO A 203 -14.23 5.08 -2.49
C PRO A 203 -15.61 5.02 -1.82
N TYR A 204 -16.46 4.07 -2.21
CA TYR A 204 -17.78 3.89 -1.61
C TYR A 204 -17.85 2.68 -0.70
N GLU A 205 -17.19 1.58 -1.05
CA GLU A 205 -17.27 0.33 -0.31
C GLU A 205 -16.03 -0.55 -0.46
N ALA A 206 -15.88 -1.47 0.48
CA ALA A 206 -14.85 -2.49 0.49
C ALA A 206 -15.48 -3.86 0.80
N GLY A 207 -15.11 -4.91 0.07
CA GLY A 207 -15.79 -6.20 0.23
C GLY A 207 -15.42 -7.28 -0.78
N TYR A 208 -16.14 -8.40 -0.68
CA TYR A 208 -15.99 -9.55 -1.58
C TYR A 208 -17.13 -9.56 -2.59
N SER A 209 -16.77 -9.48 -3.87
CA SER A 209 -17.75 -9.42 -4.97
C SER A 209 -18.56 -10.71 -5.11
N LEU A 210 -17.94 -11.89 -4.92
CA LEU A 210 -18.63 -13.18 -5.04
C LEU A 210 -19.74 -13.36 -3.99
N THR A 211 -19.46 -13.05 -2.72
CA THR A 211 -20.47 -13.13 -1.65
C THR A 211 -21.43 -11.95 -1.68
N GLY A 212 -21.08 -10.88 -2.40
CA GLY A 212 -21.82 -9.63 -2.41
C GLY A 212 -21.73 -8.89 -1.07
N ALA A 213 -20.79 -9.24 -0.20
CA ALA A 213 -20.66 -8.69 1.14
C ALA A 213 -19.70 -7.50 1.14
N PHE A 214 -20.24 -6.32 1.42
CA PHE A 214 -19.53 -5.05 1.40
C PHE A 214 -19.79 -4.22 2.65
N VAL A 215 -18.79 -3.48 3.10
CA VAL A 215 -18.92 -2.42 4.10
C VAL A 215 -18.66 -1.08 3.45
N ASP A 216 -19.15 0.01 4.04
CA ASP A 216 -18.71 1.36 3.63
C ASP A 216 -17.18 1.46 3.73
N ALA A 217 -16.54 2.10 2.74
CA ALA A 217 -15.08 2.21 2.68
C ALA A 217 -14.48 2.84 3.96
N SER A 218 -15.22 3.74 4.62
CA SER A 218 -14.81 4.33 5.90
C SER A 218 -14.77 3.35 7.08
N ASN A 219 -15.43 2.19 6.95
CA ASN A 219 -15.38 1.14 7.95
C ASN A 219 -14.37 0.02 7.59
N PHE A 220 -13.61 0.15 6.50
CA PHE A 220 -12.56 -0.81 6.19
C PHE A 220 -11.52 -0.86 7.32
N GLY A 221 -11.24 -2.07 7.83
CA GLY A 221 -10.39 -2.31 9.01
C GLY A 221 -11.13 -2.32 10.35
N SER A 222 -12.42 -1.97 10.40
CA SER A 222 -13.23 -2.08 11.61
C SER A 222 -13.64 -3.54 11.89
N GLN A 223 -13.96 -3.84 13.15
CA GLN A 223 -14.42 -5.18 13.55
C GLN A 223 -15.94 -5.31 13.42
N PHE A 224 -16.41 -6.43 12.87
CA PHE A 224 -17.83 -6.73 12.69
C PHE A 224 -18.20 -8.08 13.30
N HIS A 225 -19.43 -8.19 13.78
CA HIS A 225 -20.00 -9.46 14.22
C HIS A 225 -21.46 -9.55 13.78
N LYS A 226 -21.80 -10.59 13.02
CA LYS A 226 -23.14 -10.82 12.45
C LYS A 226 -23.69 -9.58 11.73
N GLY A 227 -22.88 -8.98 10.86
CA GLY A 227 -23.28 -7.82 10.05
C GLY A 227 -23.28 -6.47 10.78
N SER A 228 -23.07 -6.45 12.09
CA SER A 228 -23.03 -5.23 12.91
C SER A 228 -21.61 -4.85 13.32
N LYS A 229 -21.23 -3.58 13.20
CA LYS A 229 -19.93 -3.08 13.66
C LYS A 229 -19.82 -3.16 15.18
N LYS A 230 -18.66 -3.58 15.66
CA LYS A 230 -18.35 -3.74 17.09
C LYS A 230 -17.34 -2.71 17.56
N THR A 231 -16.24 -2.58 16.85
CA THR A 231 -15.18 -1.65 17.17
C THR A 231 -14.88 -0.82 15.94
N HIS A 232 -14.88 0.50 16.11
CA HIS A 232 -14.52 1.41 15.03
C HIS A 232 -13.00 1.56 14.99
N GLN A 233 -12.41 1.18 13.86
CA GLN A 233 -11.05 1.53 13.52
C GLN A 233 -11.12 2.81 12.66
N ASN A 234 -10.26 3.79 12.96
CA ASN A 234 -10.15 4.99 12.13
C ASN A 234 -9.84 4.60 10.68
N VAL A 235 -10.37 5.38 9.73
CA VAL A 235 -10.17 5.15 8.29
C VAL A 235 -8.68 5.02 8.01
N LEU A 236 -8.31 3.91 7.37
CA LEU A 236 -6.93 3.62 7.03
C LEU A 236 -6.44 4.62 5.97
N ASP A 237 -5.21 5.09 6.15
CA ASP A 237 -4.59 6.02 5.21
C ASP A 237 -4.16 5.33 3.91
N MET A 238 -3.90 6.16 2.89
CA MET A 238 -3.49 5.71 1.57
C MET A 238 -2.15 4.99 1.60
N LEU A 239 -1.21 5.35 2.49
CA LEU A 239 0.04 4.62 2.66
C LEU A 239 -0.19 3.17 3.07
N TYR A 240 -1.08 2.93 4.03
CA TYR A 240 -1.45 1.58 4.43
C TYR A 240 -2.19 0.84 3.32
N LEU A 241 -3.12 1.51 2.61
CA LEU A 241 -3.82 0.88 1.47
C LEU A 241 -2.84 0.46 0.36
N GLN A 242 -1.86 1.31 0.03
CA GLN A 242 -0.78 1.00 -0.90
C GLN A 242 0.02 -0.23 -0.44
N ALA A 243 0.27 -0.36 0.87
CA ALA A 243 0.97 -1.50 1.46
C ALA A 243 0.14 -2.79 1.37
N VAL A 244 -1.13 -2.75 1.78
CA VAL A 244 -2.04 -3.91 1.68
C VAL A 244 -2.14 -4.40 0.24
N CYS A 245 -2.30 -3.50 -0.73
CA CYS A 245 -2.37 -3.86 -2.15
C CYS A 245 -1.04 -4.40 -2.72
N SER A 246 0.09 -4.12 -2.08
CA SER A 246 1.43 -4.55 -2.53
C SER A 246 2.08 -5.57 -1.61
N SER A 247 1.31 -6.14 -0.69
CA SER A 247 1.76 -7.06 0.36
C SER A 247 2.08 -8.48 -0.13
N ALA A 248 2.00 -8.74 -1.45
CA ALA A 248 2.39 -10.03 -2.03
C ALA A 248 3.87 -10.39 -1.74
N LEU A 249 4.72 -9.39 -1.49
CA LEU A 249 6.11 -9.55 -1.02
C LEU A 249 6.29 -9.20 0.47
N ALA A 250 5.22 -8.83 1.16
CA ALA A 250 5.22 -8.57 2.59
C ALA A 250 5.09 -9.88 3.41
N ASP A 251 5.72 -10.95 2.91
CA ASP A 251 5.92 -12.18 3.65
C ASP A 251 7.13 -12.02 4.58
N GLY A 252 7.11 -12.69 5.74
CA GLY A 252 8.14 -12.56 6.76
C GLY A 252 9.55 -12.78 6.19
N GLU A 253 9.74 -13.80 5.36
CA GLU A 253 11.03 -14.10 4.72
C GLU A 253 11.49 -13.08 3.67
N GLU A 254 10.57 -12.48 2.90
CA GLU A 254 10.92 -11.50 1.86
C GLU A 254 11.17 -10.12 2.45
N ILE A 255 10.39 -9.72 3.47
CA ILE A 255 10.68 -8.57 4.32
C ILE A 255 12.07 -8.76 4.95
N TRP A 256 12.36 -9.96 5.43
CA TRP A 256 13.63 -10.34 6.04
C TRP A 256 14.80 -10.33 5.06
N LYS A 257 14.64 -10.84 3.83
CA LYS A 257 15.65 -10.75 2.76
C LYS A 257 15.92 -9.31 2.33
N TRP A 258 14.89 -8.46 2.29
CA TRP A 258 15.03 -7.04 1.97
C TRP A 258 15.76 -6.27 3.07
N ILE A 259 15.40 -6.53 4.35
CA ILE A 259 16.13 -6.02 5.52
C ILE A 259 17.59 -6.48 5.49
N LYS A 260 17.87 -7.70 5.03
CA LYS A 260 19.20 -8.34 4.93
C LYS A 260 20.02 -8.05 3.65
N GLY A 261 19.68 -7.04 2.86
CA GLY A 261 20.32 -6.76 1.56
C GLY A 261 21.87 -6.70 1.59
N PRO A 262 22.58 -7.09 0.50
CA PRO A 262 24.00 -7.41 0.51
C PRO A 262 24.89 -6.18 0.42
N ASN A 263 25.25 -5.60 1.56
CA ASN A 263 26.49 -4.86 1.87
C ASN A 263 26.23 -3.74 2.91
N SER A 264 26.37 -4.07 4.19
CA SER A 264 27.49 -3.55 4.98
C SER A 264 27.56 -4.34 6.29
N GLN A 265 28.75 -4.75 6.69
CA GLN A 265 28.98 -5.58 7.88
C GLN A 265 28.46 -4.91 9.16
N SER A 266 28.45 -3.58 9.19
CA SER A 266 27.86 -2.79 10.27
C SER A 266 26.33 -2.90 10.33
N ILE A 267 25.66 -2.93 9.17
CA ILE A 267 24.21 -3.10 9.05
C ILE A 267 23.75 -4.41 9.71
N GLU A 268 24.46 -5.51 9.46
CA GLU A 268 24.13 -6.84 9.99
C GLU A 268 24.10 -6.90 11.53
N GLU A 269 25.04 -6.21 12.18
CA GLU A 269 25.10 -6.08 13.65
C GLU A 269 23.90 -5.26 14.19
N TYR A 270 23.59 -4.11 13.57
CA TYR A 270 22.43 -3.29 13.97
C TYR A 270 21.11 -4.06 13.84
N TYR A 271 21.00 -4.90 12.81
CA TYR A 271 19.81 -5.72 12.58
C TYR A 271 19.72 -6.92 13.52
N GLN A 272 20.85 -7.53 13.90
CA GLN A 272 20.85 -8.60 14.90
C GLN A 272 20.26 -8.13 16.23
N VAL A 273 20.61 -6.92 16.67
CA VAL A 273 20.05 -6.29 17.88
C VAL A 273 18.54 -6.11 17.80
N LEU A 274 18.01 -5.67 16.65
CA LEU A 274 16.56 -5.49 16.48
C LEU A 274 15.80 -6.82 16.48
N MET A 275 16.43 -7.88 15.97
CA MET A 275 15.82 -9.20 15.87
C MET A 275 15.80 -9.92 17.19
N ASP A 276 16.91 -9.88 17.93
CA ASP A 276 16.96 -10.39 19.28
C ASP A 276 15.95 -9.67 20.18
N LEU A 277 15.70 -8.37 19.94
CA LEU A 277 14.69 -7.59 20.66
C LEU A 277 13.26 -8.02 20.31
N VAL A 278 12.96 -8.30 19.03
CA VAL A 278 11.64 -8.81 18.60
C VAL A 278 11.39 -10.20 19.16
N ASP A 279 12.37 -11.10 19.04
CA ASP A 279 12.28 -12.47 19.55
C ASP A 279 12.13 -12.49 21.07
N MET A 280 12.80 -11.57 21.78
CA MET A 280 12.64 -11.39 23.22
C MET A 280 11.23 -10.87 23.58
N ASN A 281 10.67 -9.92 22.83
CA ASN A 281 9.30 -9.45 23.04
C ASN A 281 8.27 -10.54 22.76
N LEU A 282 8.46 -11.33 21.70
CA LEU A 282 7.59 -12.48 21.37
C LEU A 282 7.64 -13.55 22.46
N ALA A 283 8.83 -13.92 22.95
CA ALA A 283 8.99 -14.89 24.04
C ALA A 283 8.25 -14.46 25.32
N VAL A 284 8.31 -13.17 25.68
CA VAL A 284 7.59 -12.62 26.85
C VAL A 284 6.08 -12.57 26.61
N LEU A 285 5.62 -12.34 25.37
CA LEU A 285 4.20 -12.34 25.03
C LEU A 285 3.59 -13.75 25.02
N GLU A 286 4.34 -14.74 24.54
CA GLU A 286 3.91 -16.13 24.41
C GLU A 286 4.07 -16.94 25.71
N GLY A 287 4.84 -16.43 26.68
CA GLY A 287 5.10 -17.12 27.95
C GLY A 287 5.91 -18.42 27.76
N THR A 288 6.61 -18.55 26.64
CA THR A 288 7.32 -19.76 26.23
C THR A 288 8.71 -19.82 26.88
N SER A 289 8.98 -20.89 27.63
CA SER A 289 10.30 -21.13 28.28
C SER A 289 11.37 -21.66 27.32
N THR A 290 11.08 -21.75 26.02
CA THR A 290 11.91 -22.41 25.00
C THR A 290 12.91 -21.48 24.35
N THR A 291 12.74 -20.16 24.49
CA THR A 291 13.65 -19.15 23.97
C THR A 291 14.46 -18.59 25.14
N ASP A 292 15.78 -18.73 25.12
CA ASP A 292 16.64 -18.24 26.20
C ASP A 292 16.75 -16.71 26.13
N ILE A 293 15.86 -16.04 26.85
CA ILE A 293 15.82 -14.57 26.99
C ILE A 293 17.19 -14.02 27.45
N SER A 294 17.93 -14.79 28.25
CA SER A 294 19.27 -14.39 28.69
C SER A 294 20.27 -14.42 27.55
N ALA A 295 20.16 -15.37 26.61
CA ALA A 295 21.01 -15.42 25.42
C ALA A 295 20.72 -14.26 24.47
N LEU A 296 19.45 -13.90 24.27
CA LEU A 296 19.04 -12.74 23.47
C LEU A 296 19.52 -11.43 24.10
N ASP A 297 19.42 -11.28 25.43
CA ASP A 297 19.92 -10.09 26.14
C ASP A 297 21.44 -9.93 26.02
N GLN A 298 22.19 -11.03 26.13
CA GLN A 298 23.63 -11.00 25.93
C GLN A 298 24.01 -10.69 24.48
N SER A 299 23.28 -11.23 23.51
CA SER A 299 23.48 -10.93 22.10
C SER A 299 23.26 -9.45 21.80
N ILE A 300 22.11 -8.88 22.23
CA ILE A 300 21.79 -7.44 22.12
C ILE A 300 22.91 -6.57 22.72
N LYS A 301 23.36 -6.90 23.94
CA LYS A 301 24.38 -6.12 24.66
C LYS A 301 25.74 -6.18 23.99
N THR A 302 26.18 -7.35 23.58
CA THR A 302 27.47 -7.55 22.91
C THR A 302 27.48 -6.79 21.60
N THR A 303 26.46 -6.99 20.77
CA THR A 303 26.39 -6.35 19.46
C THR A 303 26.24 -4.83 19.56
N LEU A 304 25.46 -4.30 20.53
CA LEU A 304 25.41 -2.84 20.79
C LEU A 304 26.73 -2.26 21.30
N ASN A 305 27.50 -3.01 22.10
CA ASN A 305 28.82 -2.58 22.55
C ASN A 305 29.82 -2.54 21.39
N ASP A 306 29.78 -3.53 20.50
CA ASP A 306 30.63 -3.60 19.31
C ASP A 306 30.31 -2.44 18.35
N ILE A 307 29.02 -2.20 18.12
CA ILE A 307 28.47 -1.08 17.34
C ILE A 307 28.89 0.29 17.89
N SER A 308 28.88 0.44 19.21
CA SER A 308 29.14 1.73 19.87
C SER A 308 30.63 1.99 20.14
N GLY A 309 31.52 1.08 19.73
CA GLY A 309 32.95 1.18 20.03
C GLY A 309 33.25 1.19 21.54
N GLY A 310 32.35 0.64 22.37
CA GLY A 310 32.44 0.64 23.83
C GLY A 310 31.92 1.90 24.54
N GLU A 311 31.30 2.86 23.84
CA GLU A 311 30.72 4.08 24.44
C GLU A 311 29.22 3.97 24.82
N GLY A 312 28.62 2.77 24.67
CA GLY A 312 27.21 2.51 24.97
C GLY A 312 26.78 2.78 26.42
N GLN A 313 25.54 3.24 26.62
CA GLN A 313 24.94 3.33 27.96
C GLN A 313 24.57 1.94 28.49
N PRO A 314 24.60 1.72 29.82
CA PRO A 314 24.12 0.47 30.39
C PRO A 314 22.61 0.33 30.13
N LEU A 315 22.23 -0.68 29.35
CA LEU A 315 20.84 -1.14 29.26
C LEU A 315 20.36 -1.59 30.64
N CYS A 316 19.06 -1.42 30.93
CA CYS A 316 18.47 -2.02 32.13
C CYS A 316 18.84 -3.51 32.22
N LYS A 317 19.31 -3.96 33.39
CA LYS A 317 19.68 -5.37 33.60
C LYS A 317 18.43 -6.22 33.38
N ALA A 318 18.48 -7.16 32.42
CA ALA A 318 17.50 -8.24 32.30
C ALA A 318 17.45 -8.99 33.63
N PHE A 319 16.54 -8.57 34.50
CA PHE A 319 16.37 -9.15 35.80
C PHE A 319 15.47 -10.36 35.60
N CYS A 320 16.06 -11.55 35.49
CA CYS A 320 15.39 -12.87 35.47
C CYS A 320 13.93 -12.83 34.96
N LEU A 321 13.74 -12.39 33.71
CA LEU A 321 12.45 -12.47 33.03
C LEU A 321 12.11 -13.96 32.87
N GLY A 322 10.93 -14.36 33.37
CA GLY A 322 10.52 -15.76 33.48
C GLY A 322 10.56 -16.34 34.90
N ALA A 323 11.01 -15.59 35.92
CA ALA A 323 10.97 -16.04 37.33
C ALA A 323 9.81 -15.43 38.14
N SER A 324 9.06 -14.46 37.59
CA SER A 324 7.95 -13.79 38.29
C SER A 324 6.61 -14.22 37.72
N ALA A 325 5.63 -14.49 38.58
CA ALA A 325 4.28 -14.89 38.19
C ALA A 325 3.41 -13.72 37.64
N ASP A 326 4.00 -12.56 37.32
CA ASP A 326 3.29 -11.34 36.95
C ASP A 326 3.63 -10.86 35.51
N LEU A 327 2.87 -11.41 34.55
CA LEU A 327 2.95 -11.10 33.12
C LEU A 327 2.76 -9.60 32.80
N LYS A 328 2.15 -8.82 33.70
CA LYS A 328 1.90 -7.38 33.48
C LYS A 328 3.14 -6.56 33.79
N ALA A 329 3.90 -6.95 34.83
CA ALA A 329 5.18 -6.35 35.17
C ALA A 329 6.22 -6.64 34.07
N ASP A 330 6.25 -7.88 33.57
CA ASP A 330 7.18 -8.30 32.50
C ASP A 330 6.93 -7.52 31.19
N LYS A 331 5.67 -7.25 30.83
CA LYS A 331 5.33 -6.41 29.66
C LYS A 331 5.75 -4.95 29.82
N GLN A 332 5.55 -4.35 31.00
CA GLN A 332 5.99 -2.98 31.27
C GLN A 332 7.52 -2.87 31.22
N TYR A 333 8.22 -3.85 31.77
CA TYR A 333 9.67 -3.93 31.71
C TYR A 333 10.17 -4.10 30.26
N MET A 334 9.59 -5.01 29.49
CA MET A 334 9.95 -5.22 28.08
C MET A 334 9.70 -3.98 27.22
N THR A 335 8.64 -3.23 27.53
CA THR A 335 8.36 -1.95 26.88
C THR A 335 9.49 -0.96 27.15
N GLN A 336 9.96 -0.85 28.41
CA GLN A 336 11.07 0.03 28.77
C GLN A 336 12.40 -0.44 28.16
N TYR A 337 12.68 -1.74 28.17
CA TYR A 337 13.89 -2.31 27.57
C TYR A 337 13.94 -2.05 26.06
N THR A 338 12.81 -2.23 25.37
CA THR A 338 12.65 -1.90 23.95
C THR A 338 12.91 -0.42 23.68
N ILE A 339 12.35 0.46 24.52
CA ILE A 339 12.58 1.91 24.42
C ILE A 339 14.05 2.27 24.64
N ASP A 340 14.71 1.66 25.61
CA ASP A 340 16.12 1.93 25.92
C ASP A 340 17.04 1.50 24.75
N VAL A 341 16.81 0.32 24.18
CA VAL A 341 17.52 -0.14 22.97
C VAL A 341 17.28 0.85 21.83
N CYS A 342 16.03 1.21 21.54
CA CYS A 342 15.71 2.19 20.49
C CYS A 342 16.33 3.57 20.71
N ASN A 343 16.44 4.04 21.97
CA ASN A 343 17.05 5.33 22.30
C ASN A 343 18.57 5.32 22.07
N GLN A 344 19.23 4.17 22.24
CA GLN A 344 20.66 4.04 21.91
C GLN A 344 20.92 4.18 20.41
N PHE A 345 20.07 3.61 19.56
CA PHE A 345 20.14 3.81 18.11
C PHE A 345 19.99 5.29 17.71
N VAL A 346 19.11 6.03 18.40
CA VAL A 346 18.90 7.47 18.13
C VAL A 346 20.11 8.32 18.55
N LYS A 347 20.87 7.89 19.57
CA LYS A 347 21.99 8.64 20.15
C LYS A 347 23.30 8.45 19.39
N LEU A 348 23.49 7.32 18.72
CA LEU A 348 24.71 6.96 17.96
C LEU A 348 24.96 7.80 16.69
N LYS A 349 24.22 8.90 16.44
CA LYS A 349 24.39 9.85 15.30
C LYS A 349 24.87 9.16 14.01
N LEU A 350 24.07 8.25 13.48
CA LEU A 350 24.44 7.46 12.30
C LEU A 350 24.22 8.28 11.01
N ASP A 351 25.27 8.96 10.54
CA ASP A 351 25.39 9.48 9.16
C ASP A 351 26.07 8.41 8.26
N PHE A 352 25.47 7.23 8.12
CA PHE A 352 26.01 6.16 7.30
C PHE A 352 25.02 5.70 6.23
N TRP A 353 25.23 6.16 5.00
CA TRP A 353 24.70 5.51 3.79
C TRP A 353 25.77 5.56 2.69
N PRO A 354 26.27 4.43 2.17
CA PRO A 354 27.20 4.46 1.06
C PRO A 354 26.41 4.62 -0.24
N PHE A 355 26.37 5.85 -0.77
CA PHE A 355 26.23 6.04 -2.21
C PHE A 355 27.62 5.82 -2.82
N ASP A 356 27.84 4.67 -3.47
CA ASP A 356 28.63 4.53 -4.70
C ASP A 356 28.95 3.06 -4.99
N GLN A 357 28.32 2.51 -6.06
CA GLN A 357 28.92 1.62 -7.07
C GLN A 357 27.86 1.26 -8.11
N ILE A 358 27.80 2.10 -9.15
CA ILE A 358 26.77 2.15 -10.20
C ILE A 358 26.99 1.16 -11.37
N ASP A 359 28.15 0.51 -11.49
CA ASP A 359 28.58 0.03 -12.82
C ASP A 359 28.55 -1.49 -13.12
N SER A 360 28.12 -2.40 -12.22
CA SER A 360 28.21 -3.85 -12.53
C SER A 360 26.92 -4.68 -12.68
N TRP A 361 25.70 -4.17 -12.44
CA TRP A 361 24.47 -5.03 -12.46
C TRP A 361 23.40 -4.68 -13.49
N ARG A 362 23.91 -4.46 -14.70
CA ARG A 362 23.30 -4.33 -16.03
C ARG A 362 22.50 -5.57 -16.51
N LYS A 363 21.60 -6.15 -15.70
CA LYS A 363 20.58 -7.14 -16.15
C LYS A 363 19.14 -6.69 -15.86
N ASN A 364 18.95 -5.38 -16.05
CA ASN A 364 17.83 -4.61 -16.60
C ASN A 364 16.41 -5.24 -16.61
N HIS A 365 15.57 -4.72 -15.71
CA HIS A 365 14.10 -4.81 -15.63
C HIS A 365 13.44 -5.99 -14.90
N ARG A 366 14.05 -6.49 -13.81
CA ARG A 366 13.35 -7.41 -12.89
C ARG A 366 12.33 -6.68 -12.00
N THR A 367 11.32 -7.42 -11.56
CA THR A 367 10.17 -7.03 -10.71
C THR A 367 10.52 -6.56 -9.29
N SER A 368 11.76 -6.76 -8.85
CA SER A 368 12.13 -6.73 -7.43
C SER A 368 13.40 -5.94 -7.10
N ASN A 369 13.78 -4.94 -7.91
CA ASN A 369 14.96 -4.11 -7.63
C ASN A 369 14.60 -2.81 -6.88
N LEU A 370 15.60 -2.25 -6.17
CA LEU A 370 15.68 -0.93 -5.54
C LEU A 370 14.97 0.20 -6.31
N PRO A 371 14.61 1.33 -5.66
CA PRO A 371 13.98 2.46 -6.34
C PRO A 371 14.73 2.88 -7.62
N TYR A 372 13.98 3.13 -8.69
CA TYR A 372 14.52 3.53 -9.99
C TYR A 372 15.22 4.88 -9.91
N SER A 373 16.33 5.01 -10.65
CA SER A 373 16.99 6.30 -10.85
C SER A 373 16.08 7.26 -11.65
N PRO A 374 16.27 8.58 -11.53
CA PRO A 374 15.52 9.58 -12.30
C PRO A 374 15.47 9.29 -13.81
N GLU A 375 16.60 8.88 -14.40
CA GLU A 375 16.73 8.58 -15.83
C GLU A 375 15.87 7.38 -16.22
N ARG A 376 15.87 6.33 -15.39
CA ARG A 376 15.04 5.14 -15.61
C ARG A 376 13.55 5.43 -15.44
N VAL A 377 13.18 6.32 -14.51
CA VAL A 377 11.79 6.77 -14.37
C VAL A 377 11.34 7.46 -15.65
N ALA A 378 12.13 8.41 -16.17
CA ALA A 378 11.82 9.11 -17.41
C ALA A 378 11.72 8.15 -18.62
N GLU A 379 12.72 7.26 -18.79
CA GLU A 379 12.73 6.26 -19.87
C GLU A 379 11.49 5.36 -19.81
N LEU A 380 11.12 4.89 -18.62
CA LEU A 380 9.99 3.97 -18.45
C LEU A 380 8.64 4.64 -18.75
N VAL A 381 8.47 5.93 -18.42
CA VAL A 381 7.28 6.71 -18.80
C VAL A 381 7.13 6.72 -20.33
N ASP A 382 8.21 7.02 -21.04
CA ASP A 382 8.21 7.09 -22.50
C ASP A 382 7.97 5.73 -23.15
N VAL A 383 8.64 4.67 -22.67
CA VAL A 383 8.47 3.30 -23.17
C VAL A 383 7.04 2.79 -22.94
N ALA A 384 6.48 3.01 -21.74
CA ALA A 384 5.12 2.62 -21.44
C ALA A 384 4.09 3.37 -22.30
N GLY A 385 4.37 4.63 -22.64
CA GLY A 385 3.58 5.41 -23.60
C GLY A 385 3.58 4.78 -24.99
N LYS A 386 4.72 4.31 -25.50
CA LYS A 386 4.82 3.69 -26.83
C LYS A 386 3.84 2.51 -27.02
N ASN A 387 3.54 1.75 -25.97
CA ASN A 387 2.54 0.67 -26.05
C ASN A 387 1.16 1.19 -26.44
N ILE A 388 0.74 2.34 -25.92
CA ILE A 388 -0.55 2.96 -26.27
C ILE A 388 -0.50 3.55 -27.68
N SER A 389 0.57 4.29 -28.02
CA SER A 389 0.72 4.89 -29.35
C SER A 389 0.73 3.85 -30.46
N ASN A 390 1.48 2.76 -30.28
CA ASN A 390 1.62 1.70 -31.28
C ASN A 390 0.34 0.88 -31.46
N ASN A 391 -0.53 0.84 -30.44
CA ASN A 391 -1.77 0.06 -30.47
C ASN A 391 -3.03 0.93 -30.58
N LYS A 392 -2.90 2.26 -30.78
CA LYS A 392 -4.04 3.19 -30.76
C LYS A 392 -5.17 2.78 -31.71
N GLU A 393 -4.85 2.47 -32.96
CA GLU A 393 -5.85 2.08 -33.95
C GLU A 393 -6.54 0.77 -33.57
N LYS A 394 -5.78 -0.20 -33.08
CA LYS A 394 -6.33 -1.48 -32.58
C LYS A 394 -7.25 -1.26 -31.38
N LEU A 395 -6.89 -0.36 -30.46
CA LEU A 395 -7.76 0.00 -29.32
C LEU A 395 -9.07 0.63 -29.81
N LEU A 396 -9.01 1.56 -30.76
CA LEU A 396 -10.20 2.17 -31.36
C LEU A 396 -11.09 1.15 -32.07
N GLU A 397 -10.50 0.18 -32.78
CA GLU A 397 -11.23 -0.91 -33.42
C GLU A 397 -11.98 -1.76 -32.39
N GLN A 398 -11.33 -2.14 -31.30
CA GLN A 398 -11.97 -2.92 -30.23
C GLN A 398 -13.07 -2.12 -29.53
N ILE A 399 -12.86 -0.81 -29.30
CA ILE A 399 -13.87 0.08 -28.72
C ILE A 399 -15.08 0.20 -29.65
N ARG A 400 -14.86 0.34 -30.96
CA ARG A 400 -15.94 0.38 -31.96
C ARG A 400 -16.73 -0.93 -31.97
N ALA A 401 -16.05 -2.07 -32.02
CA ALA A 401 -16.70 -3.37 -31.96
C ALA A 401 -17.53 -3.56 -30.68
N ALA A 402 -17.03 -3.09 -29.53
CA ALA A 402 -17.77 -3.16 -28.27
C ALA A 402 -19.00 -2.24 -28.23
N ALA A 403 -18.96 -1.10 -28.92
CA ALA A 403 -20.10 -0.19 -29.05
C ALA A 403 -21.17 -0.72 -30.02
N GLU A 404 -20.77 -1.44 -31.06
CA GLU A 404 -21.66 -2.06 -32.05
C GLU A 404 -22.31 -3.36 -31.52
N ALA A 405 -21.66 -4.07 -30.61
CA ALA A 405 -22.16 -5.32 -30.03
C ALA A 405 -23.28 -5.16 -28.99
N LYS A 406 -23.51 -3.93 -28.49
CA LYS A 406 -24.64 -3.57 -27.61
C LYS A 406 -25.74 -2.93 -28.44
#